data_AF-W4VQH3-F1
#
_entry.id   AF-W4VQH3-F1
#
_cell.length_a   1.000
_cell.length_b   1.000
_cell.length_c   1.000
_cell.angle_alpha   90.00
_cell.angle_beta   90.00
_cell.angle_gamma   90.00
#
_symmetry.space_group_name_H-M   'P 1'
#
loop_
_entity.id
_entity.type
_entity.pdbx_description
1 polymer ?
#
loop_
_entity_poly.entity_id
_entity_poly.type
_entity_poly.pdbx_seq_one_letter_code
_entity_poly.pdbx_strand_id
1 'polypeptide(L)'
;MERRYSSYTVEELRAEVAHLKEQLQKAEQWGNVSEYEILQRKMQMAAAYLVNPADFEKGQRYELAGDPGQIFEITYINGVFAWGGHRINLLGQKYETREAVPLSILGDKVRR
;
A
#
# COMPACT_ATOMS: atom_id res chain seq x y z
N MET A 1 8.57 14.65 -18.87
CA MET A 1 8.42 13.25 -18.42
C MET A 1 8.62 13.22 -16.92
N GLU A 2 7.62 12.78 -16.18
CA GLU A 2 7.73 12.57 -14.73
C GLU A 2 8.71 11.41 -14.48
N ARG A 3 9.71 11.60 -13.62
CA ARG A 3 10.69 10.54 -13.29
C ARG A 3 9.96 9.43 -12.54
N ARG A 4 10.33 8.17 -12.79
CA ARG A 4 9.76 7.00 -12.07
C ARG A 4 10.25 7.00 -10.61
N TYR A 5 9.37 6.67 -9.65
CA TYR A 5 9.74 6.57 -8.23
C TYR A 5 10.88 5.58 -7.96
N SER A 6 11.04 4.55 -8.79
CA SER A 6 12.19 3.62 -8.72
C SER A 6 13.55 4.27 -8.97
N SER A 7 13.59 5.51 -9.47
CA SER A 7 14.81 6.27 -9.76
C SER A 7 15.09 7.38 -8.76
N TYR A 8 14.27 7.49 -7.72
CA TYR A 8 14.39 8.54 -6.71
C TYR A 8 15.33 8.08 -5.60
N THR A 9 16.04 9.02 -4.99
CA THR A 9 16.73 8.77 -3.71
C THR A 9 15.72 8.65 -2.58
N VAL A 10 16.17 8.18 -1.42
CA VAL A 10 15.33 8.09 -0.22
C VAL A 10 14.82 9.47 0.20
N GLU A 11 15.65 10.50 0.08
CA GLU A 11 15.31 11.89 0.39
C GLU A 11 14.26 12.43 -0.59
N GLU A 12 14.45 12.18 -1.89
CA GLU A 12 13.49 12.56 -2.94
C GLU A 12 12.13 11.87 -2.70
N LEU A 13 12.12 10.57 -2.36
CA LEU A 13 10.89 9.84 -2.04
C LEU A 13 10.19 10.37 -0.79
N ARG A 14 10.94 10.74 0.26
CA ARG A 14 10.37 11.34 1.48
C ARG A 14 9.75 12.70 1.20
N ALA A 15 10.42 13.53 0.40
CA ALA A 15 9.89 14.82 -0.02
C ALA A 15 8.62 14.67 -0.86
N GLU A 16 8.61 13.71 -1.79
CA GLU A 16 7.44 13.39 -2.62
C GLU A 16 6.24 12.93 -1.77
N VAL A 17 6.47 12.01 -0.83
CA VAL A 17 5.41 11.53 0.08
C VAL A 17 4.86 12.69 0.94
N ALA A 18 5.71 13.59 1.43
CA ALA A 18 5.27 14.76 2.18
C ALA A 18 4.42 15.70 1.31
N HIS A 19 4.86 15.96 0.08
CA HIS A 19 4.13 16.80 -0.87
C HIS A 19 2.76 16.22 -1.24
N LEU A 20 2.68 14.91 -1.48
CA LEU A 20 1.41 14.22 -1.77
C LEU A 20 0.48 14.25 -0.56
N LYS A 21 1.02 14.12 0.66
CA LYS A 21 0.23 14.19 1.90
C LYS A 21 -0.41 15.56 2.10
N GLU A 22 0.30 16.65 1.82
CA GLU A 22 -0.27 18.00 1.87
C GLU A 22 -1.41 18.19 0.88
N GLN A 23 -1.26 17.70 -0.36
CA GLN A 23 -2.31 17.77 -1.36
C GLN A 23 -3.53 16.92 -0.96
N LEU A 24 -3.29 15.73 -0.43
CA LEU A 24 -4.35 14.82 0.03
C LEU A 24 -5.19 15.47 1.15
N GLN A 25 -4.56 16.15 2.11
CA GLN A 25 -5.26 16.90 3.15
C GLN A 25 -6.11 18.05 2.59
N LYS A 26 -5.62 18.76 1.55
CA LYS A 26 -6.42 19.81 0.89
C LYS A 26 -7.62 19.24 0.14
N ALA A 27 -7.42 18.14 -0.60
CA ALA A 27 -8.49 17.44 -1.29
C ALA A 27 -9.57 16.95 -0.31
N GLU A 28 -9.16 16.43 0.84
CA GLU A 28 -10.06 16.04 1.93
C GLU A 28 -10.85 17.24 2.48
N GLN A 29 -10.18 18.35 2.81
CA GLN A 29 -10.82 19.56 3.32
C GLN A 29 -11.85 20.17 2.36
N TRP A 30 -11.62 20.05 1.06
CA TRP A 30 -12.53 20.53 0.02
C TRP A 30 -13.59 19.51 -0.40
N GLY A 31 -13.57 18.30 0.18
CA GLY A 31 -14.51 17.22 -0.14
C GLY A 31 -14.31 16.64 -1.55
N ASN A 32 -13.12 16.78 -2.15
CA ASN A 32 -12.83 16.24 -3.47
C ASN A 32 -12.40 14.77 -3.38
N VAL A 33 -13.38 13.87 -3.31
CA VAL A 33 -13.17 12.43 -3.13
C VAL A 33 -12.33 11.81 -4.25
N SER A 34 -12.59 12.16 -5.51
CA SER A 34 -11.87 11.60 -6.66
C SER A 34 -10.38 11.99 -6.64
N GLU A 35 -10.08 13.25 -6.32
CA GLU A 35 -8.69 13.72 -6.20
C GLU A 35 -7.99 13.09 -4.99
N TYR A 36 -8.68 12.99 -3.86
CA TYR A 36 -8.19 12.30 -2.68
C TYR A 36 -7.76 10.86 -3.00
N GLU A 37 -8.60 10.08 -3.67
CA GLU A 37 -8.30 8.69 -4.03
C GLU A 37 -7.08 8.58 -4.96
N ILE A 38 -6.95 9.49 -5.93
CA ILE A 38 -5.79 9.55 -6.84
C ILE A 38 -4.51 9.84 -6.05
N LEU A 39 -4.54 10.87 -5.20
CA LEU A 39 -3.39 11.26 -4.39
C LEU A 39 -3.00 10.17 -3.38
N GLN A 40 -3.98 9.51 -2.78
CA GLN A 40 -3.75 8.41 -1.84
C GLN A 40 -2.99 7.26 -2.51
N ARG A 41 -3.42 6.86 -3.72
CA ARG A 41 -2.75 5.80 -4.49
C ARG A 41 -1.32 6.20 -4.88
N LYS A 42 -1.10 7.45 -5.31
CA LYS A 42 0.26 7.96 -5.59
C LYS A 42 1.15 7.89 -4.35
N MET A 43 0.62 8.33 -3.19
CA MET A 43 1.34 8.32 -1.93
C MET A 43 1.70 6.90 -1.48
N GLN A 44 0.76 5.96 -1.57
CA GLN A 44 1.01 4.54 -1.27
C GLN A 44 2.11 3.98 -2.18
N MET A 45 2.08 4.29 -3.47
CA MET A 45 3.11 3.86 -4.42
C MET A 45 4.49 4.44 -4.11
N ALA A 46 4.59 5.74 -3.83
CA ALA A 46 5.85 6.37 -3.46
C ALA A 46 6.40 5.78 -2.14
N ALA A 47 5.53 5.59 -1.14
CA ALA A 47 5.90 4.99 0.14
C ALA A 47 6.38 3.53 0.00
N ALA A 48 5.90 2.78 -1.00
CA ALA A 48 6.31 1.39 -1.19
C ALA A 48 7.80 1.26 -1.57
N TYR A 49 8.39 2.29 -2.17
CA TYR A 49 9.84 2.35 -2.45
C TYR A 49 10.69 2.71 -1.22
N LEU A 50 10.06 3.14 -0.12
CA LEU A 50 10.74 3.38 1.17
C LEU A 50 10.72 2.15 2.10
N VAL A 51 10.03 1.08 1.69
CA VAL A 51 9.88 -0.15 2.46
C VAL A 51 10.85 -1.20 1.95
N ASN A 52 11.44 -1.99 2.86
CA ASN A 52 12.32 -3.09 2.52
C ASN A 52 11.50 -4.35 2.19
N PRO A 53 11.55 -4.89 0.95
CA PRO A 53 10.81 -6.10 0.60
C PRO A 53 11.22 -7.34 1.39
N ALA A 54 12.44 -7.37 1.95
CA ALA A 54 12.93 -8.50 2.74
C ALA A 54 12.22 -8.64 4.10
N ASP A 55 11.48 -7.62 4.54
CA ASP A 55 10.72 -7.65 5.80
C ASP A 55 9.40 -8.43 5.68
N PHE A 56 9.07 -8.89 4.46
CA PHE A 56 7.83 -9.58 4.11
C PHE A 56 8.14 -10.96 3.56
N GLU A 57 7.36 -11.96 3.97
CA GLU A 57 7.56 -13.33 3.50
C GLU A 57 6.26 -13.96 2.98
N LYS A 58 6.41 -14.92 2.06
CA LYS A 58 5.31 -15.74 1.57
C LYS A 58 4.60 -16.47 2.72
N GLY A 59 3.27 -16.50 2.66
CA GLY A 59 2.40 -17.14 3.64
C GLY A 59 2.11 -16.29 4.88
N GLN A 60 2.77 -15.14 5.03
CA GLN A 60 2.47 -14.21 6.11
C GLN A 60 1.18 -13.43 5.81
N ARG A 61 0.49 -13.05 6.89
CA ARG A 61 -0.79 -12.36 6.86
C ARG A 61 -0.67 -11.01 7.52
N TYR A 62 -1.26 -10.00 6.89
CA TYR A 62 -1.19 -8.61 7.33
C TYR A 62 -2.56 -7.98 7.29
N GLU A 63 -2.85 -7.10 8.22
CA GLU A 63 -3.99 -6.20 8.09
C GLU A 63 -3.72 -5.18 6.98
N LEU A 64 -4.74 -4.80 6.22
CA LEU A 64 -4.62 -3.76 5.20
C LEU A 64 -4.83 -2.38 5.80
N ALA A 65 -3.81 -1.52 5.67
CA ALA A 65 -3.91 -0.13 6.07
C ALA A 65 -4.99 0.59 5.24
N GLY A 66 -5.99 1.15 5.92
CA GLY A 66 -7.14 1.81 5.29
C GLY A 66 -8.33 0.89 4.99
N ASP A 67 -8.23 -0.41 5.28
CA ASP A 67 -9.34 -1.37 5.16
C ASP A 67 -9.44 -2.27 6.42
N PRO A 68 -9.90 -1.71 7.56
CA PRO A 68 -9.92 -2.43 8.83
C PRO A 68 -10.75 -3.71 8.76
N GLY A 69 -10.21 -4.80 9.30
CA GLY A 69 -10.85 -6.11 9.30
C GLY A 69 -10.68 -6.91 8.00
N GLN A 70 -9.94 -6.38 7.02
CA GLN A 70 -9.43 -7.16 5.89
C GLN A 70 -8.00 -7.61 6.16
N ILE A 71 -7.77 -8.91 6.00
CA ILE A 71 -6.44 -9.52 6.10
C ILE A 71 -5.99 -9.94 4.70
N PHE A 72 -4.76 -9.61 4.36
CA PHE A 72 -4.10 -9.99 3.12
C PHE A 72 -3.05 -11.07 3.36
N GLU A 73 -3.14 -12.19 2.63
CA GLU A 73 -2.14 -13.27 2.66
C GLU A 73 -1.20 -13.17 1.46
N ILE A 74 0.11 -13.07 1.72
CA ILE A 74 1.13 -12.95 0.67
C ILE A 74 1.38 -14.30 0.00
N THR A 75 1.17 -14.38 -1.31
CA THR A 75 1.54 -15.54 -2.15
C THR A 75 2.98 -15.42 -2.64
N TYR A 76 3.41 -14.24 -3.06
CA TYR A 76 4.78 -13.91 -3.43
C TYR A 76 4.99 -12.40 -3.46
N ILE A 77 6.25 -11.96 -3.55
CA ILE A 77 6.63 -10.54 -3.65
C ILE A 77 7.31 -10.31 -4.99
N ASN A 78 7.00 -9.19 -5.65
CA ASN A 78 7.65 -8.78 -6.88
C ASN A 78 7.86 -7.26 -6.87
N GLY A 79 9.12 -6.82 -6.82
CA GLY A 79 9.46 -5.41 -6.63
C GLY A 79 8.92 -4.87 -5.31
N VAL A 80 8.19 -3.76 -5.36
CA VAL A 80 7.55 -3.12 -4.20
C VAL A 80 6.11 -3.57 -3.98
N PHE A 81 5.69 -4.68 -4.60
CA PHE A 81 4.34 -5.22 -4.50
C PHE A 81 4.34 -6.60 -3.85
N ALA A 82 3.35 -6.81 -2.97
CA ALA A 82 2.94 -8.13 -2.55
C ALA A 82 1.77 -8.61 -3.42
N TRP A 83 1.91 -9.82 -3.95
CA TRP A 83 0.87 -10.52 -4.67
C TRP A 83 0.21 -11.52 -3.74
N GLY A 84 -1.12 -11.48 -3.69
CA GLY A 84 -1.92 -12.32 -2.80
C GLY A 84 -3.15 -12.84 -3.52
N GLY A 85 -3.65 -13.98 -3.06
CA GLY A 85 -4.84 -14.61 -3.65
C GLY A 85 -6.09 -14.52 -2.79
N HIS A 86 -5.98 -14.01 -1.55
CA HIS A 86 -7.05 -14.11 -0.57
C HIS A 86 -7.11 -12.88 0.34
N ARG A 87 -8.12 -12.03 0.15
CA ARG A 87 -8.62 -11.21 1.25
C ARG A 87 -9.44 -12.11 2.16
N ILE A 88 -9.13 -12.07 3.45
CA ILE A 88 -9.88 -12.77 4.50
C ILE A 88 -10.63 -11.69 5.28
N ASN A 89 -11.96 -11.73 5.22
CA ASN A 89 -12.78 -10.83 6.03
C ASN A 89 -12.89 -11.35 7.47
N LEU A 90 -13.54 -10.56 8.34
CA LEU A 90 -13.78 -10.91 9.74
C LEU A 90 -14.53 -12.24 9.96
N LEU A 91 -15.28 -12.71 8.96
CA LEU A 91 -16.02 -13.99 9.00
C LEU A 91 -15.15 -15.17 8.53
N GLY A 92 -13.87 -14.96 8.23
CA GLY A 92 -12.97 -15.98 7.71
C GLY A 92 -13.21 -16.36 6.25
N GLN A 93 -14.07 -15.62 5.54
CA GLN A 93 -14.36 -15.90 4.13
C GLN A 93 -13.19 -15.43 3.28
N LYS A 94 -12.72 -16.33 2.40
CA LYS A 94 -11.65 -16.06 1.44
C LYS A 94 -12.25 -15.64 0.11
N TYR A 95 -11.87 -14.47 -0.38
CA TYR A 95 -12.14 -14.07 -1.76
C TYR A 95 -10.97 -14.49 -2.64
N GLU A 96 -11.18 -15.44 -3.55
CA GLU A 96 -10.15 -15.86 -4.51
C GLU A 96 -10.01 -14.85 -5.66
N THR A 97 -9.42 -13.71 -5.35
CA THR A 97 -9.02 -12.73 -6.36
C THR A 97 -7.52 -12.52 -6.21
N ARG A 98 -6.77 -12.82 -7.28
CA ARG A 98 -5.36 -12.44 -7.35
C ARG A 98 -5.28 -10.93 -7.46
N GLU A 99 -4.77 -10.29 -6.43
CA GLU A 99 -4.53 -8.85 -6.42
C GLU A 99 -3.06 -8.58 -6.06
N ALA A 100 -2.58 -7.42 -6.51
CA ALA A 100 -1.28 -6.90 -6.14
C ALA A 100 -1.50 -5.63 -5.31
N VAL A 101 -0.91 -5.58 -4.13
CA VAL A 101 -0.95 -4.43 -3.25
C VAL A 101 0.46 -3.89 -3.01
N PRO A 102 0.66 -2.57 -2.92
CA PRO A 102 1.95 -2.01 -2.53
C PRO A 102 2.35 -2.47 -1.13
N LEU A 103 3.63 -2.75 -0.90
CA LEU A 103 4.11 -3.17 0.43
C LEU A 103 3.83 -2.13 1.53
N SER A 104 3.71 -0.86 1.16
CA SER A 104 3.41 0.25 2.06
C SER A 104 2.02 0.20 2.72
N ILE A 105 1.10 -0.61 2.20
CA ILE A 105 -0.25 -0.76 2.78
C ILE A 105 -0.39 -2.01 3.65
N LEU A 106 0.65 -2.83 3.75
CA LEU A 106 0.68 -3.96 4.66
C LEU A 106 0.95 -3.42 6.07
N GLY A 107 -0.06 -3.48 6.93
CA GLY A 107 0.00 -3.01 8.31
C GLY A 107 0.59 -4.05 9.24
N ASP A 108 -0.08 -4.28 10.37
CA ASP A 108 0.42 -5.21 11.38
C ASP A 108 0.32 -6.66 10.93
N LYS A 109 1.36 -7.43 11.25
CA LYS A 109 1.40 -8.87 11.00
C LYS A 109 0.44 -9.60 11.94
N VAL A 110 -0.52 -10.30 11.37
CA VAL A 110 -1.47 -11.11 12.13
C VAL A 110 -0.82 -12.45 12.49
N ARG A 111 -0.64 -12.71 13.79
CA ARG A 111 -0.21 -14.03 14.28
C ARG A 111 -1.43 -14.96 14.28
N ARG A 112 -1.22 -16.19 13.79
CA ARG A 112 -2.19 -17.29 13.94
C ARG A 112 -2.38 -17.66 15.41
#